data_AF-R0KMQ6-F1
#
_entry.id   AF-R0KMQ6-F1
#
_cell.length_a   1.000
_cell.length_b   1.000
_cell.length_c   1.000
_cell.angle_alpha   90.00
_cell.angle_beta   90.00
_cell.angle_gamma   90.00
#
_symmetry.space_group_name_H-M   'P 1'
#
loop_
_entity.id
_entity.type
_entity.pdbx_description
1 polymer ?
#
loop_
_entity_poly.entity_id
_entity_poly.type
_entity_poly.pdbx_seq_one_letter_code
_entity_poly.pdbx_strand_id
1 'polypeptide(L)'
;MKNMLYGIDKHPLKEKCLSDNPNLPVYEDGTPISDFLGEVALAFKKKECVSSWEGNLMSQDIRTVGELKSLHQDDWDRLGLSVFSYRAIKNMIFRKGKNL
;
A
#
# COMPACT_ATOMS: atom_id res chain seq x y z
N MET A 1 14.85 6.74 28.37
CA MET A 1 15.18 7.87 27.48
C MET A 1 14.33 7.78 26.23
N LYS A 2 13.52 8.80 25.93
CA LYS A 2 12.66 8.85 24.73
C LYS A 2 13.51 9.36 23.57
N ASN A 3 13.82 8.51 22.58
CA ASN A 3 14.42 8.99 21.34
C ASN A 3 13.38 8.90 20.21
N MET A 4 13.48 9.78 19.22
CA MET A 4 12.50 9.89 18.14
C MET A 4 12.54 8.71 17.15
N LEU A 5 13.57 7.85 17.23
CA LEU A 5 13.76 6.70 16.34
C LEU A 5 13.25 5.37 16.94
N TYR A 6 13.28 5.18 18.27
CA TYR A 6 13.06 3.88 18.92
C TYR A 6 12.06 3.91 20.08
N GLY A 7 11.28 4.99 20.23
CA GLY A 7 10.19 5.06 21.22
C GLY A 7 10.67 5.04 22.68
N ILE A 8 9.80 4.55 23.57
CA ILE A 8 10.13 4.22 24.96
C ILE A 8 10.60 2.75 24.94
N ASP A 9 11.71 2.44 25.62
CA ASP A 9 12.25 1.08 25.76
C ASP A 9 12.67 0.34 24.48
N LYS A 10 13.19 1.05 23.48
CA LYS A 10 13.71 0.49 22.20
C LYS A 10 12.67 -0.25 21.34
N HIS A 11 11.40 -0.16 21.69
CA HIS A 11 10.33 -0.68 20.86
C HIS A 11 9.99 0.40 19.82
N PRO A 12 10.13 0.13 18.51
CA PRO A 12 9.65 1.03 17.49
C PRO A 12 8.22 1.44 17.84
N LEU A 13 7.92 2.74 17.77
CA LEU A 13 6.53 3.18 17.88
C LEU A 13 5.75 2.37 16.85
N LYS A 14 4.78 1.54 17.30
CA LYS A 14 3.90 0.79 16.39
C LYS A 14 3.50 1.74 15.28
N GLU A 15 3.73 1.33 14.04
CA GLU A 15 3.34 2.12 12.87
C GLU A 15 1.90 2.58 13.13
N LYS A 16 1.64 3.89 13.08
CA LYS A 16 0.31 4.42 13.38
C LYS A 16 -0.64 3.81 12.36
N CYS A 17 -1.32 2.72 12.72
CA CYS A 17 -2.35 2.14 11.90
C CYS A 17 -3.40 3.23 11.72
N LEU A 18 -3.52 3.75 10.50
CA LEU A 18 -4.58 4.68 10.19
C LEU A 18 -5.91 3.97 10.45
N SER A 19 -6.93 4.73 10.86
CA SER A 19 -8.27 4.18 11.04
C SER A 19 -8.82 3.66 9.71
N ASP A 20 -9.75 2.71 9.79
CA ASP A 20 -10.52 2.29 8.62
C ASP A 20 -11.31 3.47 8.06
N ASN A 21 -11.37 3.55 6.73
CA ASN A 21 -12.13 4.54 6.00
C ASN A 21 -13.21 3.85 5.15
N PRO A 22 -14.48 3.88 5.58
CA PRO A 22 -15.57 3.26 4.83
C PRO A 22 -15.84 3.95 3.49
N ASN A 23 -15.34 5.17 3.27
CA ASN A 23 -15.54 5.90 2.00
C ASN A 23 -14.59 5.44 0.89
N LEU A 24 -13.53 4.69 1.23
CA LEU A 24 -12.65 4.11 0.22
C LEU A 24 -13.32 2.90 -0.43
N PRO A 25 -13.12 2.71 -1.75
CA PRO A 25 -13.69 1.60 -2.50
C PRO A 25 -13.25 0.24 -1.94
N VAL A 26 -14.10 -0.75 -2.13
CA VAL A 26 -13.77 -2.17 -1.92
C VAL A 26 -13.45 -2.75 -3.27
N TYR A 27 -12.28 -3.38 -3.37
CA TYR A 27 -11.83 -4.05 -4.58
C TYR A 27 -12.07 -5.55 -4.43
N GLU A 28 -12.72 -6.15 -5.41
CA GLU A 28 -12.87 -7.60 -5.51
C GLU A 28 -11.51 -8.26 -5.76
N ASP A 29 -11.35 -9.50 -5.32
CA ASP A 29 -10.05 -10.18 -5.43
C ASP A 29 -9.63 -10.42 -6.88
N GLY A 30 -10.60 -10.58 -7.80
CA GLY A 30 -10.36 -10.72 -9.23
C GLY A 30 -10.05 -9.42 -9.97
N THR A 31 -10.08 -8.25 -9.31
CA THR A 31 -9.78 -6.97 -9.97
C THR A 31 -8.34 -6.97 -10.50
N PRO A 32 -8.12 -6.64 -11.80
CA PRO A 32 -6.78 -6.52 -12.36
C PRO A 32 -5.95 -5.47 -11.62
N ILE A 33 -4.66 -5.77 -11.41
CA ILE A 33 -3.79 -4.86 -10.66
C ILE A 33 -3.61 -3.51 -11.36
N SER A 34 -3.65 -3.48 -12.70
CA SER A 34 -3.56 -2.25 -13.50
C SER A 34 -4.71 -1.29 -13.21
N ASP A 35 -5.94 -1.81 -13.14
CA ASP A 35 -7.14 -1.00 -12.91
C ASP A 35 -7.10 -0.39 -11.51
N PHE A 36 -6.74 -1.22 -10.52
CA PHE A 36 -6.53 -0.78 -9.14
C PHE A 36 -5.43 0.28 -9.02
N LEU A 37 -4.26 0.08 -9.63
CA LEU A 37 -3.16 1.05 -9.57
C LEU A 37 -3.51 2.37 -10.27
N GLY A 38 -4.32 2.33 -11.33
CA GLY A 38 -4.88 3.51 -11.97
C GLY A 38 -5.72 4.35 -11.00
N GLU A 39 -6.60 3.71 -10.23
CA GLU A 39 -7.40 4.39 -9.20
C GLU A 39 -6.56 4.93 -8.05
N VAL A 40 -5.56 4.16 -7.57
CA VAL A 40 -4.59 4.63 -6.57
C VAL A 40 -3.90 5.89 -7.08
N ALA A 41 -3.38 5.87 -8.30
CA ALA A 41 -2.70 7.01 -8.88
C ALA A 41 -3.62 8.23 -9.04
N LEU A 42 -4.90 8.03 -9.37
CA LEU A 42 -5.87 9.11 -9.43
C LEU A 42 -6.11 9.74 -8.05
N ALA A 43 -6.35 8.91 -7.02
CA ALA A 43 -6.60 9.37 -5.66
C ALA A 43 -5.42 10.17 -5.08
N PHE A 44 -4.20 9.74 -5.37
CA PHE A 44 -2.97 10.38 -4.86
C PHE A 44 -2.33 11.40 -5.82
N LYS A 45 -2.92 11.63 -7.00
CA LYS A 45 -2.36 12.49 -8.06
C LYS A 45 -0.93 12.06 -8.49
N LYS A 46 -0.76 10.76 -8.71
CA LYS A 46 0.51 10.07 -9.02
C LYS A 46 0.46 9.20 -10.27
N LYS A 47 -0.13 9.73 -11.34
CA LYS A 47 -0.22 9.03 -12.64
C LYS A 47 1.14 8.62 -13.18
N GLU A 48 2.17 9.41 -12.93
CA GLU A 48 3.54 9.15 -13.34
C GLU A 48 4.15 7.89 -12.70
N CYS A 49 3.59 7.41 -11.59
CA CYS A 49 4.11 6.26 -10.86
C CYS A 49 3.50 4.92 -11.30
N VAL A 50 2.39 4.93 -12.06
CA VAL A 50 1.64 3.71 -12.39
C VAL A 50 2.50 2.67 -13.08
N SER A 51 3.25 3.05 -14.12
CA SER A 51 4.09 2.12 -14.88
C SER A 51 5.17 1.47 -14.03
N SER A 52 5.75 2.22 -13.07
CA SER A 52 6.73 1.68 -12.13
C SER A 52 6.09 0.72 -11.13
N TRP A 53 4.88 1.02 -10.63
CA TRP A 53 4.16 0.13 -9.73
C TRP A 53 3.75 -1.15 -10.42
N GLU A 54 3.20 -1.06 -11.63
CA GLU A 54 2.84 -2.20 -12.46
C GLU A 54 4.07 -3.08 -12.73
N GLY A 55 5.19 -2.48 -13.16
CA GLY A 55 6.43 -3.23 -13.40
C GLY A 55 6.92 -3.98 -12.15
N ASN A 56 6.87 -3.33 -10.98
CA ASN A 56 7.29 -3.95 -9.72
C ASN A 56 6.38 -5.11 -9.31
N LEU A 57 5.06 -4.98 -9.44
CA LEU A 57 4.11 -6.01 -9.03
C LEU A 57 4.06 -7.17 -10.03
N MET A 58 3.98 -6.87 -11.33
CA MET A 58 3.88 -7.89 -12.37
C MET A 58 5.15 -8.72 -12.52
N SER A 59 6.33 -8.15 -12.27
CA SER A 59 7.60 -8.91 -12.25
C SER A 59 7.69 -9.92 -11.10
N GLN A 60 6.78 -9.84 -10.14
CA GLN A 60 6.63 -10.76 -9.00
C GLN A 60 5.35 -11.59 -9.11
N ASP A 61 4.81 -11.71 -10.33
CA ASP A 61 3.59 -12.49 -10.65
C ASP A 61 2.31 -12.02 -9.94
N ILE A 62 2.27 -10.79 -9.42
CA ILE A 62 1.06 -10.19 -8.85
C ILE A 62 0.27 -9.53 -9.97
N ARG A 63 -0.87 -10.14 -10.34
CA ARG A 63 -1.74 -9.72 -11.45
C ARG A 63 -3.10 -9.22 -10.98
N THR A 64 -3.49 -9.58 -9.77
CA THR A 64 -4.81 -9.31 -9.21
C THR A 64 -4.72 -8.68 -7.82
N VAL A 65 -5.78 -7.99 -7.42
CA VAL A 65 -5.92 -7.43 -6.07
C VAL A 65 -5.88 -8.53 -5.00
N GLY A 66 -6.45 -9.70 -5.25
CA GLY A 66 -6.45 -10.83 -4.32
C GLY A 66 -5.03 -11.31 -4.00
N GLU A 67 -4.18 -11.46 -5.02
CA GLU A 67 -2.76 -11.80 -4.85
C GLU A 67 -2.00 -10.72 -4.06
N LEU A 68 -2.32 -9.45 -4.29
CA LEU A 68 -1.71 -8.35 -3.53
C LEU A 68 -2.16 -8.35 -2.06
N LYS A 69 -3.44 -8.67 -1.77
CA LYS A 69 -3.97 -8.75 -0.41
C LYS A 69 -3.40 -9.93 0.39
N SER A 70 -3.06 -11.03 -0.29
CA SER A 70 -2.54 -12.25 0.37
C SER A 70 -1.08 -12.15 0.79
N LEU A 71 -0.36 -11.12 0.32
CA LEU A 71 1.05 -10.91 0.66
C LEU A 71 1.27 -10.76 2.16
N HIS A 72 2.32 -11.42 2.65
CA HIS A 72 2.81 -11.23 4.01
C HIS A 72 3.61 -9.93 4.09
N GLN A 73 3.86 -9.44 5.31
CA GLN A 73 4.64 -8.21 5.51
C GLN A 73 6.04 -8.29 4.86
N ASP A 74 6.69 -9.45 4.94
CA ASP A 74 8.00 -9.66 4.33
C ASP A 74 7.96 -9.57 2.79
N ASP A 75 6.86 -9.97 2.16
CA ASP A 75 6.67 -9.88 0.71
C ASP A 75 6.48 -8.42 0.31
N TRP A 76 5.64 -7.70 1.05
CA TRP A 76 5.43 -6.26 0.89
C TRP A 76 6.74 -5.46 0.93
N ASP A 77 7.64 -5.80 1.85
CA ASP A 77 8.94 -5.15 2.01
C ASP A 77 9.89 -5.43 0.84
N ARG A 78 9.66 -6.53 0.10
CA ARG A 78 10.46 -6.96 -1.07
C ARG A 78 9.91 -6.47 -2.41
N LEU A 79 8.75 -5.81 -2.43
CA LEU A 79 8.13 -5.32 -3.67
C LEU A 79 8.94 -4.24 -4.41
N GLY A 80 10.01 -3.71 -3.81
CA GLY A 80 10.85 -2.68 -4.42
C GLY A 80 10.14 -1.33 -4.60
N LEU A 81 9.06 -1.11 -3.84
CA LEU A 81 8.28 0.14 -3.88
C LEU A 81 8.95 1.23 -3.03
N SER A 82 8.83 2.49 -3.44
CA SER A 82 9.17 3.61 -2.56
C SER A 82 8.29 3.61 -1.32
N VAL A 83 8.75 4.21 -0.22
CA VAL A 83 7.98 4.34 1.04
C VAL A 83 6.61 4.98 0.81
N PHE A 84 6.53 6.00 -0.07
CA PHE A 84 5.27 6.63 -0.42
C PHE A 84 4.35 5.66 -1.16
N SER A 85 4.85 4.98 -2.19
CA SER A 85 4.09 4.05 -3.03
C SER A 85 3.54 2.88 -2.22
N TYR A 86 4.41 2.30 -1.38
CA TYR A 86 4.03 1.27 -0.40
C TYR A 86 2.83 1.74 0.44
N ARG A 87 2.92 2.92 1.05
CA ARG A 87 1.84 3.46 1.89
C ARG A 87 0.58 3.76 1.10
N ALA A 88 0.68 4.40 -0.07
CA ALA A 88 -0.46 4.77 -0.89
C ALA A 88 -1.27 3.54 -1.33
N ILE A 89 -0.57 2.54 -1.88
CA ILE A 89 -1.16 1.28 -2.33
C ILE A 89 -1.77 0.51 -1.14
N LYS A 90 -0.99 0.32 -0.06
CA LYS A 90 -1.44 -0.43 1.12
C LYS A 90 -2.62 0.24 1.83
N ASN A 91 -2.64 1.57 1.85
CA ASN A 91 -3.75 2.32 2.41
C ASN A 91 -5.01 2.20 1.57
N MET A 92 -4.89 2.24 0.24
CA MET A 92 -6.04 2.08 -0.65
C MET A 92 -6.62 0.67 -0.55
N ILE A 93 -5.78 -0.38 -0.61
CA ILE A 93 -6.24 -1.78 -0.62
C ILE A 93 -6.86 -2.21 0.72
N PHE A 94 -6.31 -1.75 1.85
CA PHE A 94 -6.82 -2.07 3.19
C PHE A 94 -7.72 -0.97 3.76
N ARG A 95 -8.12 0.00 2.93
CA ARG A 95 -9.04 1.09 3.27
C ARG A 95 -8.62 1.85 4.53
N LYS A 96 -7.34 2.20 4.63
CA LYS A 96 -6.73 2.90 5.76
C LYS A 96 -6.53 4.37 5.43
N GLY A 97 -6.98 5.28 6.29
CA GLY A 97 -6.69 6.72 6.13
C GLY A 97 -7.77 7.66 6.61
N LYS A 98 -7.46 8.96 6.55
CA LYS A 98 -8.46 10.03 6.55
C LYS A 98 -8.75 10.36 5.09
N ASN A 99 -9.97 10.78 4.76
CA ASN A 99 -10.45 11.06 3.40
C ASN A 99 -9.33 11.63 2.50
N LEU A 100 -9.01 10.89 1.42
CA LEU A 100 -8.05 11.28 0.39
C LEU A 100 -8.56 12.45 -0.44
#